data_AF-A0A1Z5L5F3-F1
#
_entry.id   AF-A0A1Z5L5F3-F1
#
_cell.length_a   1.000
_cell.length_b   1.000
_cell.length_c   1.000
_cell.angle_alpha   90.00
_cell.angle_beta   90.00
_cell.angle_gamma   90.00
#
_symmetry.space_group_name_H-M   'P 1'
#
loop_
_entity.id
_entity.type
_entity.pdbx_description
1 polymer ?
#
loop_
_entity_poly.entity_id
_entity_poly.type
_entity_poly.pdbx_seq_one_letter_code
_entity_poly.pdbx_strand_id
1 'polypeptide(L)'
;MFYVEYNGRSKQLPLYVVREDSPTLLGRNWMQALGIQPFPVESVNSQASIDHVLKDFADVFSAGLGTFKVVTASIKIRSGVQPRFFKPRPDPFALQDRVDEEIQRLVRDGILEPVTVADWATPIVPIVKRDGHIRICGDFKVTVNPVISVDRYPVPRIEELFTKLSCGTQFTKLDLKDAYQQIALDKESRRYVTISTQGG
;
A
#
# COMPACT_ATOMS: atom_id res chain seq x y z
N MET A 1 -24.02 25.51 -12.81
CA MET A 1 -24.74 24.41 -12.13
C MET A 1 -26.04 24.18 -12.88
N PHE A 2 -26.41 22.93 -13.13
CA PHE A 2 -27.59 22.53 -13.91
C PHE A 2 -28.47 21.62 -13.07
N TYR A 3 -29.79 21.75 -13.22
CA TYR A 3 -30.73 20.80 -12.62
C TYR A 3 -30.72 19.49 -13.41
N VAL A 4 -30.57 18.39 -12.68
CA VAL A 4 -30.50 17.05 -13.23
C VAL A 4 -31.43 16.16 -12.41
N GLU A 5 -32.17 15.30 -13.10
CA GLU A 5 -33.08 14.34 -12.49
C GLU A 5 -32.79 12.92 -13.00
N TYR A 6 -32.77 11.97 -12.07
CA TYR A 6 -32.64 10.54 -12.37
C TYR A 6 -33.34 9.72 -11.28
N ASN A 7 -34.19 8.77 -11.68
CA ASN A 7 -34.97 7.89 -10.77
C ASN A 7 -35.63 8.65 -9.60
N GLY A 8 -36.29 9.78 -9.90
CA GLY A 8 -36.98 10.61 -8.90
C GLY A 8 -36.06 11.38 -7.94
N ARG A 9 -34.74 11.40 -8.19
CA ARG A 9 -33.78 12.21 -7.44
C ARG A 9 -33.34 13.40 -8.29
N SER A 10 -33.58 14.60 -7.76
CA SER A 10 -33.22 15.85 -8.44
C SER A 10 -32.13 16.59 -7.67
N LYS A 11 -31.07 16.99 -8.37
CA LYS A 11 -29.92 17.73 -7.81
C LYS A 11 -29.42 18.80 -8.78
N GLN A 12 -28.85 19.87 -8.23
CA GLN A 12 -28.05 20.80 -9.02
C GLN A 12 -26.59 20.31 -9.08
N LEU A 13 -26.06 20.09 -10.28
CA LEU A 13 -24.72 19.54 -10.49
C LEU A 13 -23.94 20.32 -11.57
N PRO A 14 -22.60 20.33 -11.53
CA PRO A 14 -21.78 21.05 -12.51
C PRO A 14 -21.72 20.26 -13.83
N LEU A 15 -21.99 20.94 -14.95
CA LEU A 15 -21.81 20.43 -16.31
C LEU A 15 -20.72 21.27 -16.99
N TYR A 16 -19.77 20.60 -17.62
CA TYR A 16 -18.68 21.23 -18.37
C TYR A 16 -18.85 20.89 -19.85
N VAL A 17 -18.86 21.90 -20.70
CA VAL A 17 -18.93 21.74 -22.16
C VAL A 17 -17.55 22.01 -22.74
N VAL A 18 -17.02 21.04 -23.46
CA VAL A 18 -15.73 21.15 -24.16
C VAL A 18 -15.96 21.33 -25.65
N ARG A 19 -15.00 21.96 -26.34
CA ARG A 19 -15.09 22.23 -27.79
C ARG A 19 -14.82 21.01 -28.66
N GLU A 20 -14.15 20.00 -28.11
CA GLU A 20 -13.78 18.78 -28.82
C GLU A 20 -14.96 17.81 -28.85
N ASP A 21 -15.16 17.14 -29.99
CA ASP A 21 -16.11 16.04 -30.12
C ASP A 21 -15.57 14.83 -29.36
N SER A 22 -15.96 14.71 -28.10
CA SER A 22 -15.50 13.69 -27.16
C SER A 22 -16.69 12.98 -26.52
N PRO A 23 -16.52 11.71 -26.09
CA PRO A 23 -17.56 10.99 -25.36
C PRO A 23 -18.04 11.78 -24.15
N THR A 24 -19.37 11.81 -23.94
CA THR A 24 -19.94 12.42 -22.74
C THR A 24 -19.54 11.59 -21.52
N LEU A 25 -18.84 12.22 -20.57
CA LEU A 25 -18.39 11.56 -19.36
C LEU A 25 -19.28 11.91 -18.16
N LEU A 26 -19.72 10.90 -17.42
CA LEU A 26 -20.41 11.06 -16.15
C LEU A 26 -19.47 10.80 -14.99
N GLY A 27 -19.21 11.83 -14.18
CA GLY A 27 -18.30 11.71 -13.03
C GLY A 27 -18.91 10.99 -11.83
N ARG A 28 -18.04 10.47 -10.95
CA ARG A 28 -18.44 9.85 -9.66
C ARG A 28 -19.25 10.79 -8.77
N ASN A 29 -19.01 12.10 -8.87
CA ASN A 29 -19.77 13.12 -8.16
C ASN A 29 -21.26 13.13 -8.57
N TRP A 30 -21.56 13.01 -9.87
CA TRP A 30 -22.94 12.89 -10.34
C TRP A 30 -23.54 11.54 -9.96
N MET A 31 -22.78 10.44 -10.14
CA MET A 31 -23.25 9.10 -9.78
C MET A 31 -23.63 9.01 -8.29
N GLN A 32 -22.80 9.55 -7.40
CA GLN A 32 -23.10 9.58 -5.96
C GLN A 32 -24.31 10.45 -5.65
N ALA A 33 -24.41 11.65 -6.24
CA ALA A 33 -25.51 12.58 -5.98
C ALA A 33 -26.88 12.06 -6.46
N LEU A 34 -26.89 11.32 -7.58
CA LEU A 34 -28.09 10.76 -8.20
C LEU A 34 -28.35 9.30 -7.80
N GLY A 35 -27.48 8.68 -7.00
CA GLY A 35 -27.62 7.28 -6.60
C GLY A 35 -27.44 6.28 -7.73
N ILE A 36 -26.70 6.64 -8.77
CA ILE A 36 -26.38 5.74 -9.87
C ILE A 36 -25.32 4.76 -9.37
N GLN A 37 -25.70 3.49 -9.31
CA GLN A 37 -24.80 2.38 -9.04
C GLN A 37 -24.27 1.89 -10.40
N PRO A 38 -22.99 2.09 -10.73
CA PRO A 38 -22.45 1.69 -12.03
C PRO A 38 -22.40 0.16 -12.21
N PHE A 39 -22.52 -0.59 -11.11
CA PHE A 39 -22.56 -2.04 -11.10
C PHE A 39 -23.69 -2.50 -10.16
N PRO A 40 -24.60 -3.39 -10.60
CA PRO A 40 -25.54 -4.02 -9.69
C PRO A 40 -24.75 -4.90 -8.72
N VAL A 41 -24.54 -4.41 -7.51
CA VAL A 41 -24.04 -5.22 -6.40
C VAL A 41 -25.27 -5.63 -5.59
N GLU A 42 -25.82 -6.80 -5.92
CA GLU A 42 -26.76 -7.48 -5.03
C GLU A 42 -25.96 -7.97 -3.81
N SER A 43 -25.69 -7.07 -2.86
CA SER A 43 -25.03 -7.45 -1.62
C SER A 43 -26.05 -8.19 -0.75
N VAL A 44 -26.00 -9.52 -0.77
CA VAL A 44 -26.62 -10.32 0.28
C VAL A 44 -25.75 -10.13 1.53
N ASN A 45 -26.10 -9.14 2.35
CA ASN A 45 -25.49 -8.98 3.67
C ASN A 45 -26.10 -10.04 4.61
N SER A 46 -25.88 -11.32 4.30
CA SER A 46 -26.16 -12.37 5.27
C SER A 46 -25.11 -12.23 6.36
N GLN A 47 -25.54 -11.99 7.60
CA GLN A 47 -24.69 -12.06 8.78
C GLN A 47 -24.32 -13.53 9.05
N ALA A 48 -23.69 -14.18 8.08
CA ALA A 48 -23.01 -15.45 8.30
C ALA A 48 -21.86 -15.14 9.25
N SER A 49 -21.98 -15.63 10.48
CA SER A 49 -20.93 -15.49 11.48
C SER A 49 -19.65 -16.18 10.97
N ILE A 50 -18.56 -15.41 10.94
CA ILE A 50 -17.22 -15.92 10.65
C ILE A 50 -16.49 -16.38 11.93
N ASP A 51 -17.18 -16.45 13.07
CA ASP A 51 -16.56 -16.73 14.37
C ASP A 51 -15.85 -18.08 14.38
N HIS A 52 -16.38 -19.07 13.67
CA HIS A 52 -15.73 -20.38 13.52
C HIS A 52 -14.39 -20.25 12.76
N VAL A 53 -14.34 -19.48 11.66
CA VAL A 53 -13.10 -19.21 10.92
C VAL A 53 -12.09 -18.46 11.79
N LEU A 54 -12.54 -17.43 12.52
CA LEU A 54 -11.67 -16.68 13.42
C LEU A 54 -11.12 -17.54 14.55
N LYS A 55 -11.90 -18.52 15.03
CA LYS A 55 -11.48 -19.47 16.05
C LYS A 55 -10.51 -20.52 15.51
N ASP A 56 -10.80 -21.09 14.34
CA ASP A 56 -9.99 -22.14 13.72
C ASP A 56 -8.62 -21.62 13.26
N PHE A 57 -8.55 -20.34 12.89
CA PHE A 57 -7.33 -19.65 12.44
C PHE A 57 -6.94 -18.50 13.39
N ALA A 58 -7.14 -18.67 14.70
CA ALA A 58 -6.89 -17.60 15.68
C ALA A 58 -5.43 -17.09 15.66
N ASP A 59 -4.47 -17.92 15.22
CA ASP A 59 -3.06 -17.56 15.07
C ASP A 59 -2.83 -16.54 13.95
N VAL A 60 -3.46 -16.68 12.79
CA VAL A 60 -3.29 -15.73 11.66
C VAL A 60 -4.04 -14.42 11.87
N PHE A 61 -5.09 -14.43 12.70
CA PHE A 61 -5.86 -13.23 13.09
C PHE A 61 -5.42 -12.62 14.42
N SER A 62 -4.37 -13.16 15.04
CA SER A 62 -3.83 -12.65 16.29
C SER A 62 -3.24 -11.24 16.14
N ALA A 63 -3.17 -10.51 17.25
CA ALA A 63 -2.53 -9.20 17.27
C ALA A 63 -1.01 -9.35 17.09
N GLY A 64 -0.45 -8.71 16.07
CA GLY A 64 0.99 -8.70 15.80
C GLY A 64 1.29 -8.66 14.31
N LEU A 65 2.57 -8.52 13.98
CA LEU A 65 3.05 -8.72 12.62
C LEU A 65 3.48 -10.19 12.47
N GLY A 66 2.78 -10.94 11.61
CA GLY A 66 3.20 -12.29 11.24
C GLY A 66 4.46 -12.26 10.38
N THR A 67 5.15 -13.40 10.28
CA THR A 67 6.27 -13.58 9.34
C THR A 67 5.94 -14.67 8.35
N PHE A 68 6.13 -14.38 7.07
CA PHE A 68 6.02 -15.35 6.00
C PHE A 68 7.26 -16.25 6.00
N LYS A 69 7.07 -17.52 6.38
CA LYS A 69 8.17 -18.46 6.64
C LYS A 69 8.60 -19.29 5.42
N VAL A 70 7.91 -19.16 4.29
CA VAL A 70 8.10 -20.07 3.13
C VAL A 70 9.30 -19.65 2.29
N VAL A 71 9.40 -18.38 1.94
CA VAL A 71 10.53 -17.84 1.16
C VAL A 71 10.94 -16.47 1.67
N THR A 72 12.23 -16.18 1.49
CA THR A 72 12.79 -14.83 1.69
C THR A 72 12.86 -14.09 0.37
N ALA A 73 12.64 -12.77 0.40
CA ALA A 73 12.85 -11.92 -0.75
C ALA A 73 14.34 -11.62 -0.98
N SER A 74 14.72 -11.53 -2.25
CA SER A 74 16.09 -11.23 -2.69
C SER A 74 16.11 -10.01 -3.60
N ILE A 75 17.08 -9.12 -3.40
CA ILE A 75 17.28 -7.90 -4.18
C ILE A 75 18.57 -8.07 -4.98
N LYS A 76 18.44 -8.10 -6.32
CA LYS A 76 19.59 -8.18 -7.23
C LYS A 76 19.92 -6.79 -7.76
N ILE A 77 21.15 -6.34 -7.56
CA ILE A 77 21.68 -5.10 -8.14
C ILE A 77 22.44 -5.41 -9.44
N ARG A 78 22.41 -4.50 -10.41
CA ARG A 78 23.21 -4.62 -11.65
C ARG A 78 24.71 -4.63 -11.33
N SER A 79 25.50 -5.36 -12.12
CA SER A 79 26.95 -5.41 -11.95
C SER A 79 27.63 -4.06 -12.17
N GLY A 80 28.73 -3.80 -11.45
CA GLY A 80 29.53 -2.58 -11.59
C GLY A 80 28.93 -1.32 -10.95
N VAL A 81 27.84 -1.46 -10.19
CA VAL A 81 27.21 -0.33 -9.49
C VAL A 81 27.92 -0.05 -8.17
N GLN A 82 28.28 1.21 -7.95
CA GLN A 82 28.79 1.68 -6.66
C GLN A 82 27.65 1.92 -5.66
N PRO A 83 27.83 1.59 -4.37
CA PRO A 83 26.87 1.89 -3.32
C PRO A 83 26.50 3.37 -3.23
N ARG A 84 25.25 3.64 -2.83
CA ARG A 84 24.74 5.00 -2.66
C ARG A 84 24.33 5.24 -1.22
N PHE A 85 25.04 6.13 -0.55
CA PHE A 85 24.73 6.61 0.79
C PHE A 85 24.19 8.03 0.72
N PHE A 86 22.99 8.23 1.25
CA PHE A 86 22.39 9.55 1.41
C PHE A 86 22.13 9.82 2.88
N LYS A 87 22.49 11.03 3.33
CA LYS A 87 22.22 11.50 4.69
C LYS A 87 20.70 11.60 4.94
N PRO A 88 20.27 11.46 6.20
CA PRO A 88 18.87 11.69 6.58
C PRO A 88 18.41 13.09 6.14
N ARG A 89 17.13 13.20 5.79
CA ARG A 89 16.50 14.50 5.59
C ARG A 89 16.07 15.05 6.95
N PRO A 90 16.12 16.37 7.17
CA PRO A 90 15.57 16.96 8.39
C PRO A 90 14.06 16.71 8.43
N ASP A 91 13.60 16.07 9.49
CA ASP A 91 12.17 15.94 9.78
C ASP A 91 11.66 17.26 10.36
N PRO A 92 10.43 17.67 10.02
CA PRO A 92 9.79 18.81 10.66
C PRO A 92 9.78 18.64 12.17
N PHE A 93 10.12 19.69 12.91
CA PHE A 93 10.21 19.66 14.38
C PHE A 93 8.99 19.02 15.04
N ALA A 94 7.78 19.35 14.56
CA ALA A 94 6.52 18.79 15.08
C ALA A 94 6.31 17.27 14.86
N LEU A 95 7.16 16.63 14.05
CA LEU A 95 7.09 15.19 13.76
C LEU A 95 8.24 14.40 14.35
N GLN A 96 9.30 15.04 14.87
CA GLN A 96 10.53 14.35 15.31
C GLN A 96 10.24 13.25 16.34
N ASP A 97 9.58 13.58 17.44
CA ASP A 97 9.25 12.61 18.50
C ASP A 97 8.43 11.43 17.96
N ARG A 98 7.45 11.70 17.10
CA ARG A 98 6.57 10.67 16.52
C ARG A 98 7.28 9.80 15.48
N VAL A 99 8.27 10.35 14.78
CA VAL A 99 9.13 9.60 13.87
C VAL A 99 10.03 8.66 14.67
N ASP A 100 10.67 9.17 15.72
CA ASP A 100 11.55 8.39 16.58
C ASP A 100 10.78 7.27 17.29
N GLU A 101 9.59 7.56 17.83
CA GLU A 101 8.71 6.55 18.43
C GLU A 101 8.37 5.41 17.46
N GLU A 102 8.06 5.73 16.21
CA GLU A 102 7.74 4.74 15.17
C GLU A 102 8.98 3.93 14.77
N ILE A 103 10.15 4.55 14.65
CA ILE A 103 11.41 3.83 14.38
C ILE A 103 11.71 2.86 15.53
N GLN A 104 11.58 3.30 16.78
CA GLN A 104 11.80 2.44 17.94
C GLN A 104 10.78 1.30 18.00
N ARG A 105 9.52 1.53 17.60
CA ARG A 105 8.52 0.45 17.46
C ARG A 105 8.98 -0.57 16.41
N LEU A 106 9.38 -0.12 15.22
CA LEU A 106 9.85 -1.01 14.15
C LEU A 106 11.08 -1.82 14.56
N VAL A 107 11.99 -1.25 15.37
CA VAL A 107 13.12 -1.98 15.95
C VAL A 107 12.67 -3.01 16.98
N ARG A 108 11.78 -2.64 17.91
CA ARG A 108 11.24 -3.58 18.91
C ARG A 108 10.48 -4.74 18.26
N ASP A 109 9.77 -4.48 17.17
CA ASP A 109 9.02 -5.48 16.41
C ASP A 109 9.92 -6.34 15.50
N GLY A 110 11.24 -6.08 15.47
CA GLY A 110 12.21 -6.84 14.67
C GLY A 110 12.13 -6.58 13.17
N ILE A 111 11.44 -5.51 12.75
CA ILE A 111 11.32 -5.10 11.34
C ILE A 111 12.58 -4.34 10.91
N LEU A 112 13.15 -3.55 11.81
CA LEU A 112 14.42 -2.84 11.63
C LEU A 112 15.46 -3.36 12.61
N GLU A 113 16.72 -3.36 12.20
CA GLU A 113 17.87 -3.62 13.06
C GLU A 113 18.85 -2.44 12.95
N PRO A 114 19.40 -1.93 14.08
CA PRO A 114 20.42 -0.88 14.04
C PRO A 114 21.68 -1.35 13.30
N VAL A 115 22.26 -0.48 12.48
CA VAL A 115 23.47 -0.76 11.70
C VAL A 115 24.55 0.26 12.02
N THR A 116 25.76 -0.19 12.30
CA THR A 116 26.90 0.69 12.64
C THR A 116 27.65 1.21 11.43
N VAL A 117 27.72 0.41 10.36
CA VAL A 117 28.44 0.74 9.11
C VAL A 117 27.57 0.30 7.93
N ALA A 118 27.32 1.21 6.99
CA ALA A 118 26.52 0.93 5.82
C ALA A 118 27.09 1.58 4.56
N ASP A 119 27.23 0.79 3.50
CA ASP A 119 27.63 1.29 2.17
C ASP A 119 26.44 1.92 1.43
N TRP A 120 25.24 1.43 1.71
CA TRP A 120 23.97 1.95 1.20
C TRP A 120 23.22 2.62 2.34
N ALA A 121 22.61 3.77 2.08
CA ALA A 121 21.69 4.38 3.03
C ALA A 121 20.69 5.25 2.30
N THR A 122 19.41 5.02 2.61
CA THR A 122 18.28 5.68 1.96
C THR A 122 17.58 6.60 2.96
N PRO A 123 17.39 7.90 2.66
CA PRO A 123 16.75 8.80 3.60
C PRO A 123 15.27 8.40 3.77
N ILE A 124 14.78 8.54 4.98
CA ILE A 124 13.36 8.33 5.28
C ILE A 124 12.49 9.50 4.77
N VAL A 125 11.22 9.18 4.58
CA VAL A 125 10.13 10.10 4.27
C VAL A 125 8.97 9.73 5.20
N PRO A 126 8.82 10.44 6.33
CA PRO A 126 7.67 10.26 7.22
C PRO A 126 6.38 10.69 6.54
N ILE A 127 5.35 9.85 6.63
CA ILE A 127 4.01 10.15 6.13
C ILE A 127 3.03 10.12 7.30
N VAL A 128 2.30 11.21 7.51
CA VAL A 128 1.18 11.24 8.46
C VAL A 128 -0.03 10.58 7.80
N LYS A 129 -0.46 9.44 8.33
CA LYS A 129 -1.70 8.77 7.91
C LYS A 129 -2.92 9.55 8.42
N ARG A 130 -4.10 9.25 7.85
CA ARG A 130 -5.38 9.89 8.24
C ARG A 130 -5.77 9.64 9.69
N ASP A 131 -5.36 8.51 10.24
CA ASP A 131 -5.53 8.13 11.65
C ASP A 131 -4.54 8.83 12.59
N GLY A 132 -3.63 9.65 12.07
CA GLY A 132 -2.60 10.32 12.85
C GLY A 132 -1.36 9.46 13.12
N HIS A 133 -1.27 8.22 12.65
CA HIS A 133 -0.04 7.44 12.79
C HIS A 133 1.03 7.87 11.78
N ILE A 134 2.30 7.73 12.15
CA ILE A 134 3.43 7.92 11.24
C ILE A 134 3.70 6.63 10.50
N ARG A 135 3.91 6.72 9.18
CA ARG A 135 4.48 5.66 8.37
C ARG A 135 5.85 6.09 7.88
N ILE A 136 6.87 5.31 8.22
CA ILE A 136 8.23 5.49 7.71
C ILE A 136 8.32 4.85 6.32
N CYS A 137 8.84 5.60 5.34
CA CYS A 137 9.10 5.11 4.00
C CYS A 137 10.51 5.51 3.56
N GLY A 138 11.33 4.57 3.08
CA GLY A 138 12.61 4.91 2.45
C GLY A 138 12.41 5.48 1.04
N ASP A 139 13.09 6.57 0.71
CA ASP A 139 13.14 7.09 -0.66
C ASP A 139 14.07 6.27 -1.56
N PHE A 140 13.71 5.02 -1.82
CA PHE A 140 14.53 4.10 -2.63
C PHE A 140 14.69 4.52 -4.09
N LYS A 141 14.00 5.59 -4.53
CA LYS A 141 14.17 6.18 -5.86
C LYS A 141 15.58 6.76 -6.04
N VAL A 142 16.21 7.28 -4.98
CA VAL A 142 17.55 7.89 -5.09
C VAL A 142 18.68 6.86 -4.93
N THR A 143 18.40 5.73 -4.30
CA THR A 143 19.37 4.65 -4.02
C THR A 143 19.19 3.44 -4.92
N VAL A 144 18.33 2.50 -4.52
CA VAL A 144 18.28 1.12 -5.02
C VAL A 144 17.47 0.97 -6.30
N ASN A 145 16.33 1.64 -6.40
CA ASN A 145 15.39 1.45 -7.52
C ASN A 145 16.02 1.70 -8.91
N PRO A 146 16.93 2.68 -9.12
CA PRO A 146 17.55 2.90 -10.42
C PRO A 146 18.51 1.78 -10.87
N VAL A 147 19.01 0.99 -9.92
CA VAL A 147 20.12 0.04 -10.13
C VAL A 147 19.72 -1.41 -9.86
N ILE A 148 18.49 -1.64 -9.40
CA ILE A 148 17.93 -2.98 -9.24
C ILE A 148 17.74 -3.67 -10.62
N SER A 149 18.03 -4.95 -10.65
CA SER A 149 17.69 -5.86 -11.74
C SER A 149 16.26 -6.35 -11.49
N VAL A 150 15.30 -5.73 -12.18
CA VAL A 150 13.87 -6.03 -12.00
C VAL A 150 13.55 -7.39 -12.60
N ASP A 151 13.11 -8.33 -11.76
CA ASP A 151 12.41 -9.52 -12.22
C ASP A 151 11.00 -9.15 -12.66
N ARG A 152 10.66 -9.44 -13.92
CA ARG A 152 9.36 -9.09 -14.49
C ARG A 152 8.38 -10.22 -14.25
N TYR A 153 7.84 -10.29 -13.03
CA TYR A 153 6.74 -11.19 -12.73
C TYR A 153 5.46 -10.70 -13.43
N PRO A 154 4.74 -11.56 -14.18
CA PRO A 154 3.53 -11.16 -14.88
C PRO A 154 2.40 -10.92 -13.88
N VAL A 155 1.99 -9.66 -13.75
CA VAL A 155 0.76 -9.31 -13.03
C VAL A 155 -0.42 -9.51 -13.99
N PRO A 156 -1.44 -10.32 -13.63
CA PRO A 156 -2.57 -10.58 -14.50
C PRO A 156 -3.35 -9.29 -14.80
N ARG A 157 -3.98 -9.24 -15.97
CA ARG A 157 -4.86 -8.12 -16.32
C ARG A 157 -6.16 -8.19 -15.55
N ILE A 158 -6.82 -7.05 -15.36
CA ILE A 158 -8.07 -7.00 -14.60
C ILE A 158 -9.18 -7.82 -15.27
N GLU A 159 -9.20 -7.86 -16.61
CA GLU A 159 -10.14 -8.66 -17.39
C GLU A 159 -9.92 -10.16 -17.14
N GLU A 160 -8.66 -10.61 -17.09
CA GLU A 160 -8.31 -12.01 -16.79
C GLU A 160 -8.78 -12.41 -15.38
N LEU A 161 -8.66 -11.49 -14.41
CA LEU A 161 -9.17 -11.71 -13.06
C LEU A 161 -10.69 -11.84 -13.06
N PHE A 162 -11.42 -10.97 -13.76
CA PHE A 162 -12.89 -11.07 -13.85
C PHE A 162 -13.36 -12.32 -14.59
N THR A 163 -12.68 -12.73 -15.66
CA THR A 163 -13.00 -13.99 -16.34
C THR A 163 -12.81 -15.18 -15.40
N LYS A 164 -11.74 -15.22 -14.59
CA LYS A 164 -11.52 -16.29 -13.61
C LYS A 164 -12.56 -16.32 -12.49
N LEU A 165 -13.10 -15.14 -12.13
CA LEU A 165 -14.14 -15.01 -11.12
C LEU A 165 -15.56 -15.21 -11.69
N SER A 166 -15.70 -15.28 -13.01
CA SER A 166 -16.99 -15.48 -13.67
C SER A 166 -17.62 -16.79 -13.21
N CYS A 167 -18.95 -16.79 -13.11
CA CYS A 167 -19.76 -17.87 -12.52
C CYS A 167 -19.60 -18.07 -11.00
N GLY A 168 -18.74 -17.33 -10.32
CA GLY A 168 -18.70 -17.28 -8.85
C GLY A 168 -19.96 -16.62 -8.30
N THR A 169 -20.56 -17.23 -7.26
CA THR A 169 -21.77 -16.71 -6.60
C THR A 169 -21.48 -16.13 -5.21
N GLN A 170 -20.34 -16.49 -4.62
CA GLN A 170 -19.87 -16.01 -3.32
C GLN A 170 -18.38 -15.67 -3.42
N PHE A 171 -17.99 -14.55 -2.83
CA PHE A 171 -16.62 -14.05 -2.89
C PHE A 171 -16.16 -13.66 -1.49
N THR A 172 -14.93 -14.04 -1.16
CA THR A 172 -14.25 -13.61 0.07
C THR A 172 -13.05 -12.75 -0.32
N LYS A 173 -12.87 -11.64 0.38
CA LYS A 173 -11.69 -10.79 0.25
C LYS A 173 -10.88 -10.85 1.53
N LEU A 174 -9.59 -11.16 1.40
CA LEU A 174 -8.62 -11.10 2.49
C LEU A 174 -7.66 -9.93 2.23
N ASP A 175 -7.37 -9.17 3.28
CA ASP A 175 -6.40 -8.06 3.24
C ASP A 175 -5.32 -8.32 4.29
N LEU A 176 -4.06 -8.31 3.86
CA LEU A 176 -2.92 -8.58 4.74
C LEU A 176 -2.40 -7.27 5.32
N LYS A 177 -2.49 -7.12 6.64
CA LYS A 177 -1.96 -5.96 7.36
C LYS A 177 -0.44 -5.89 7.20
N ASP A 178 0.07 -4.76 6.74
CA ASP A 178 1.51 -4.49 6.58
C ASP A 178 2.26 -5.61 5.81
N ALA A 179 1.61 -6.18 4.78
CA ALA A 179 2.04 -7.39 4.07
C ALA A 179 3.53 -7.43 3.68
N TYR A 180 4.11 -6.30 3.22
CA TYR A 180 5.52 -6.25 2.83
C TYR A 180 6.48 -6.50 4.00
N GLN A 181 6.12 -6.08 5.22
CA GLN A 181 6.96 -6.29 6.42
C GLN A 181 6.92 -7.74 6.90
N GLN A 182 5.94 -8.54 6.44
CA GLN A 182 5.86 -9.96 6.76
C GLN A 182 6.88 -10.79 5.97
N ILE A 183 7.41 -10.28 4.85
CA ILE A 183 8.34 -11.00 3.98
C ILE A 183 9.78 -10.67 4.40
N ALA A 184 10.47 -11.67 4.96
CA ALA A 184 11.86 -11.51 5.35
C ALA A 184 12.78 -11.36 4.13
N LEU A 185 13.79 -10.50 4.24
CA LEU A 185 14.88 -10.41 3.26
C LEU A 185 15.99 -11.41 3.58
N ASP A 186 16.59 -11.97 2.53
CA ASP A 186 17.85 -12.69 2.67
C ASP A 186 18.96 -11.77 3.25
N LYS A 187 19.95 -12.36 3.91
CA LYS A 187 21.00 -11.59 4.61
C LYS A 187 21.75 -10.63 3.69
N GLU A 188 21.98 -11.05 2.45
CA GLU A 188 22.72 -10.28 1.44
C GLU A 188 21.94 -9.05 0.96
N SER A 189 20.61 -9.12 0.98
CA SER A 189 19.72 -8.08 0.46
C SER A 189 19.42 -7.00 1.48
N ARG A 190 19.55 -7.30 2.78
CA ARG A 190 19.26 -6.36 3.88
C ARG A 190 20.04 -5.05 3.77
N ARG A 191 21.31 -5.12 3.37
CA ARG A 191 22.15 -3.92 3.17
C ARG A 191 21.59 -2.94 2.15
N TYR A 192 20.83 -3.40 1.16
CA TYR A 192 20.26 -2.49 0.15
C TYR A 192 19.10 -1.67 0.72
N VAL A 193 18.40 -2.19 1.71
CA VAL A 193 17.23 -1.52 2.31
C VAL A 193 17.57 -0.71 3.57
N THR A 194 18.86 -0.50 3.86
CA THR A 194 19.28 0.37 4.96
C THR A 194 18.71 1.78 4.78
N ILE A 195 18.09 2.28 5.84
CA ILE A 195 17.55 3.63 5.92
C ILE A 195 18.47 4.51 6.78
N SER A 196 18.56 5.79 6.45
CA SER A 196 19.24 6.79 7.26
C SER A 196 18.21 7.64 8.01
N THR A 197 18.37 7.72 9.33
CA THR A 197 17.49 8.43 10.25
C THR A 197 18.28 9.51 11.01
N GLN A 198 17.61 10.54 11.53
CA GLN A 198 18.29 11.59 12.28
C GLN A 198 18.97 11.07 13.56
N GLY A 199 18.40 10.04 14.18
CA GLY A 199 18.91 9.42 15.41
C GLY A 199 20.01 8.38 15.21
N GLY A 200 20.40 8.09 13.96
CA GLY A 200 21.29 6.98 13.61
C GLY A 200 20.61 5.96 12.71
#